data_AF-A0A938G5M5-F1
#
_entry.id   AF-A0A938G5M5-F1
#
_cell.length_a   1.000
_cell.length_b   1.000
_cell.length_c   1.000
_cell.angle_alpha   90.00
_cell.angle_beta   90.00
_cell.angle_gamma   90.00
#
_symmetry.space_group_name_H-M   'P 1'
#
loop_
_entity.id
_entity.type
_entity.pdbx_description
1 polymer ?
#
loop_
_entity_poly.entity_id
_entity_poly.type
_entity_poly.pdbx_seq_one_letter_code
_entity_poly.pdbx_strand_id
1 'polypeptide(L)' 'MSVAIPGSINDVDAQWLAEATGLKIKTADIGIIGVGVGVASSVYRAKLTGDDCPASVIV' A
#
# COMPACT_ATOMS: atom_id res chain seq x y z
N MET A 1 -11.26 6.03 12.24
CA MET A 1 -12.06 6.40 11.06
C MET A 1 -11.79 5.36 9.99
N SER A 2 -12.82 4.87 9.29
CA SER A 2 -12.61 3.86 8.24
C SER A 2 -12.07 4.58 7.01
N VAL A 3 -10.85 4.29 6.61
CA VAL A 3 -10.28 4.80 5.35
C VAL A 3 -11.11 4.25 4.19
N ALA A 4 -11.43 5.08 3.20
CA ALA A 4 -12.17 4.61 2.02
C ALA A 4 -11.33 3.55 1.29
N ILE A 5 -11.94 2.43 0.90
CA ILE A 5 -11.24 1.41 0.11
C ILE A 5 -11.00 2.01 -1.28
N PRO A 6 -9.74 2.12 -1.73
CA PRO A 6 -9.41 2.74 -2.99
C PRO A 6 -9.97 1.91 -4.15
N GLY A 7 -10.51 2.59 -5.15
CA GLY A 7 -11.10 1.95 -6.33
C GLY A 7 -10.05 1.41 -7.30
N SER A 8 -8.80 1.86 -7.17
CA SER A 8 -7.67 1.42 -7.98
C SER A 8 -6.36 1.59 -7.20
N ILE A 9 -5.32 0.87 -7.61
CA ILE A 9 -4.00 0.98 -6.97
C ILE A 9 -3.41 2.40 -7.06
N ASN A 10 -3.81 3.18 -8.06
CA ASN A 10 -3.38 4.58 -8.20
C ASN A 10 -3.91 5.50 -7.10
N ASP A 11 -4.99 5.10 -6.41
CA ASP A 11 -5.53 5.80 -5.24
C ASP A 11 -4.85 5.38 -3.93
N VAL A 12 -3.97 4.37 -3.98
CA VAL A 12 -3.13 3.98 -2.84
C VAL A 12 -1.89 4.87 -2.87
N ASP A 13 -1.79 5.78 -1.91
CA ASP A 13 -0.61 6.63 -1.73
C ASP A 13 -0.10 6.58 -0.28
N ALA A 14 1.02 7.25 0.00
CA ALA A 14 1.63 7.26 1.32
C ALA A 14 0.70 7.79 2.42
N GLN A 15 -0.13 8.79 2.12
CA GLN A 15 -1.12 9.34 3.03
C GLN A 15 -2.23 8.32 3.30
N TRP A 16 -2.79 7.72 2.24
CA TRP A 16 -3.79 6.66 2.41
C TRP A 16 -3.27 5.51 3.26
N LEU A 17 -2.05 5.04 2.99
CA LEU A 17 -1.41 3.97 3.76
C LEU A 17 -1.19 4.39 5.22
N ALA A 18 -0.80 5.65 5.47
CA ALA A 18 -0.63 6.17 6.82
C ALA A 18 -1.95 6.20 7.58
N GLU A 19 -3.03 6.62 6.93
CA GLU A 19 -4.38 6.65 7.51
C GLU A 19 -4.95 5.25 7.74
N ALA A 20 -4.71 4.32 6.81
CA ALA A 20 -5.16 2.93 6.86
C ALA A 20 -4.46 2.12 7.97
N THR A 21 -3.16 2.32 8.11
CA THR A 21 -2.31 1.53 9.04
C THR A 21 -2.09 2.23 10.38
N GLY A 22 -2.34 3.54 10.47
CA GLY A 22 -2.00 4.37 11.62
C GLY A 22 -0.50 4.67 11.75
N LEU A 23 0.31 4.37 10.72
CA LEU A 23 1.76 4.53 10.73
C LEU A 23 2.21 5.87 10.16
N LYS A 24 3.38 6.34 10.58
CA LYS A 24 3.99 7.58 10.04
C LYS A 24 4.79 7.28 8.76
N ILE A 25 4.07 7.04 7.67
CA ILE A 25 4.64 6.82 6.34
C ILE A 25 4.92 8.17 5.69
N LYS A 26 6.17 8.42 5.26
CA LYS A 26 6.57 9.63 4.52
C LYS A 26 6.50 9.42 3.00
N THR A 27 6.92 8.25 2.53
CA THR A 27 6.86 7.88 1.12
C THR A 27 6.46 6.42 0.97
N ALA A 28 5.72 6.13 -0.09
CA ALA A 28 5.31 4.79 -0.48
C ALA A 28 5.63 4.58 -1.95
N ASP A 29 6.41 3.55 -2.26
CA ASP A 29 6.74 3.13 -3.62
C ASP A 29 5.98 1.84 -3.93
N ILE A 30 5.04 1.91 -4.87
CA ILE A 30 4.15 0.79 -5.19
C ILE A 30 4.67 0.05 -6.40
N GLY A 31 5.03 -1.22 -6.20
CA GLY A 31 5.43 -2.13 -7.26
C GLY A 31 4.47 -3.31 -7.38
N ILE A 32 4.13 -3.72 -8.60
CA ILE A 32 3.44 -4.99 -8.84
C ILE A 32 4.42 -6.12 -8.55
N ILE A 33 4.02 -7.06 -7.68
CA ILE A 33 4.82 -8.26 -7.38
C ILE A 33 4.21 -9.55 -7.92
N GLY A 34 2.98 -9.50 -8.40
CA GLY A 34 2.35 -10.64 -9.05
C GLY A 34 1.11 -10.25 -9.83
N VAL A 35 1.05 -10.67 -11.10
CA VAL A 35 -0.16 -10.59 -11.93
C VAL A 35 -0.30 -11.89 -12.71
N GLY A 36 -1.49 -12.51 -12.69
CA GLY A 36 -1.91 -13.38 -13.78
C GLY A 36 -1.73 -14.91 -13.70
N VAL A 37 -1.25 -15.56 -12.63
CA VAL A 37 -1.41 -17.03 -12.48
C VAL A 37 -1.67 -17.39 -11.01
N GLY A 38 -2.91 -17.75 -10.69
CA GLY A 38 -3.31 -18.26 -9.35
C GLY A 38 -3.80 -17.21 -8.33
N VAL A 39 -3.84 -15.93 -8.70
CA VAL A 39 -4.40 -14.85 -7.88
C VAL A 39 -5.59 -14.20 -8.59
N ALA A 40 -6.70 -14.00 -7.87
CA ALA A 40 -7.92 -13.40 -8.40
C ALA A 40 -7.77 -11.90 -8.74
N SER A 41 -6.68 -11.27 -8.29
CA SER A 41 -6.37 -9.85 -8.50
C SER A 41 -4.85 -9.64 -8.46
N SER A 42 -4.39 -8.55 -9.08
CA SER A 42 -2.98 -8.12 -9.03
C SER A 42 -2.55 -7.88 -7.58
N VAL A 43 -1.37 -8.38 -7.22
CA VAL A 43 -0.77 -8.17 -5.89
C VAL A 43 0.29 -7.09 -5.99
N TYR A 44 0.21 -6.10 -5.10
CA TYR A 44 1.12 -4.97 -5.06
C TYR A 44 1.92 -4.98 -3.76
N ARG A 45 3.15 -4.47 -3.82
CA ARG A 45 3.99 -4.21 -2.66
C ARG A 45 4.22 -2.71 -2.59
N ALA A 46 3.76 -2.09 -1.51
CA ALA A 46 4.11 -0.74 -1.17
C ALA A 46 5.36 -0.79 -0.26
N LYS A 47 6.52 -0.36 -0.76
CA LYS A 47 7.69 -0.12 0.07
C LYS A 47 7.49 1.18 0.80
N LEU A 48 7.61 1.16 2.12
CA LEU A 48 7.34 2.31 2.96
C LEU A 48 8.65 2.88 3.47
N THR A 49 8.72 4.20 3.51
CA THR A 49 9.81 4.92 4.14
C THR A 49 9.21 5.93 5.09
N GLY A 50 9.66 5.97 6.34
CA GLY A 50 9.03 6.73 7.39
C GLY A 50 9.66 6.50 8.75
N ASP A 51 9.07 7.09 9.78
CA ASP A 51 9.48 6.92 11.17
C ASP A 51 8.58 5.85 11.80
N ASP A 52 9.17 4.80 12.40
CA ASP A 52 8.43 3.70 13.04
C ASP A 52 7.46 2.94 12.11
N CYS A 53 7.80 2.79 10.82
CA CYS A 53 7.02 2.01 9.85
C CYS A 53 7.78 0.76 9.36
N PRO A 54 7.07 -0.33 9.01
CA PRO A 54 7.70 -1.52 8.43
C PRO A 54 8.26 -1.20 7.05
N ALA A 55 9.29 -1.94 6.62
CA ALA A 55 9.97 -1.67 5.35
C ALA A 55 9.06 -1.82 4.10
N SER A 56 8.01 -2.61 4.19
CA SER A 56 7.03 -2.77 3.10
C SER A 56 5.73 -3.41 3.59
N VAL A 57 4.62 -3.11 2.92
CA VAL A 57 3.32 -3.75 3.09
C VAL A 57 2.81 -4.31 1.76
N ILE A 58 1.95 -5.31 1.85
CA ILE A 58 1.30 -5.93 0.68
C ILE A 58 -0.13 -5.40 0.58
N VAL A 59 -0.51 -5.01 -0.63
CA VAL A 59 -1.84 -4.46 -0.98
C VAL A 59 -2.45 -5.31 -2.07
#